data_AF-A0A953QBR8-F1
#
_entry.id   AF-A0A953QBR8-F1
#
_cell.length_a   1.000
_cell.length_b   1.000
_cell.length_c   1.000
_cell.angle_alpha   90.00
_cell.angle_beta   90.00
_cell.angle_gamma   90.00
#
_symmetry.space_group_name_H-M   'P 1'
#
loop_
_entity.id
_entity.type
_entity.pdbx_description
1 polymer ?
#
loop_
_entity_poly.entity_id
_entity_poly.type
_entity_poly.pdbx_seq_one_letter_code
_entity_poly.pdbx_strand_id
1 'polypeptide(L)'
;MSGIAAILGPASESSGAVFALARRETYSATRRGPTADLLMAPPCEVVLPTLERIPSEQRFSRDDRELLVLAEILVKSNIAAVEDWEKSGRDAAKYLLLTLQRSIREHGGASIRRRFDLDLTLSDRLVDYSDERGPEGTLYLMVDPDGAAFVLLKPALELLETAHPRLPATFLRHFAGSLNRWVRVYDYHDAEERVDMLREWYEGEENPEQYEVPDIEVCTPQCLKEEPLSLRGLKNLCLTIRDRDVQALIRSLLELCRVSSRAKRPEFTEDMGEQLMDSNPPLPCLLAAFSSGDAVVGCFDDEAQTAMETAPHPNLIIPLQLSEPASVRQGFRILGVVCDTLAAASRLIDLMPGNDDGVITREEQS
;
A
#
# COMPACT_ATOMS: atom_id res chain seq x y z
N MET A 1 4.77 -25.43 9.98
CA MET A 1 5.32 -24.07 10.19
C MET A 1 4.82 -23.26 9.03
N SER A 2 4.10 -22.18 9.34
CA SER A 2 3.36 -21.36 8.39
C SER A 2 4.24 -20.83 7.26
N GLY A 3 3.78 -20.98 6.02
CA GLY A 3 4.39 -20.37 4.85
C GLY A 3 4.01 -18.90 4.78
N ILE A 4 4.56 -18.08 5.68
CA ILE A 4 4.54 -16.63 5.52
C ILE A 4 5.53 -16.31 4.40
N ALA A 5 5.02 -16.01 3.21
CA ALA A 5 5.80 -15.37 2.18
C ALA A 5 5.83 -13.87 2.48
N ALA A 6 6.62 -13.47 3.48
CA ALA A 6 6.95 -12.06 3.68
C ALA A 6 7.82 -11.62 2.50
N ILE A 7 7.40 -10.55 1.83
CA ILE A 7 8.18 -9.89 0.79
C ILE A 7 9.24 -9.06 1.51
N LEU A 8 10.38 -9.69 1.86
CA LEU A 8 11.51 -8.94 2.44
C LEU A 8 12.17 -8.08 1.36
N GLY A 9 11.89 -6.77 1.37
CA GLY A 9 12.75 -5.77 0.76
C GLY A 9 14.04 -5.58 1.57
N PRO A 10 15.22 -5.42 0.93
CA PRO A 10 16.47 -5.24 1.65
C PRO A 10 16.57 -3.81 2.22
N ALA A 11 17.18 -3.70 3.39
CA ALA A 11 17.58 -2.43 3.99
C ALA A 11 18.71 -1.80 3.16
N SER A 12 18.55 -0.55 2.73
CA SER A 12 19.69 0.31 2.42
C SER A 12 19.37 1.80 2.60
N GLU A 13 20.28 2.45 3.30
CA GLU A 13 20.41 3.90 3.47
C GLU A 13 20.66 4.59 2.13
N SER A 14 19.87 5.62 1.77
CA SER A 14 20.41 6.90 1.27
C SER A 14 19.32 7.92 0.92
N SER A 15 19.75 9.18 1.08
CA SER A 15 19.08 10.47 1.02
C SER A 15 18.13 10.69 -0.17
N GLY A 16 16.84 10.76 0.16
CA GLY A 16 15.73 11.36 -0.58
C GLY A 16 14.57 11.43 0.41
N ALA A 17 13.82 12.54 0.48
CA ALA A 17 12.84 12.76 1.55
C ALA A 17 11.59 11.87 1.39
N VAL A 18 11.75 10.58 1.75
CA VAL A 18 10.69 9.68 2.15
C VAL A 18 10.57 9.84 3.67
N PHE A 19 9.41 10.25 4.15
CA PHE A 19 9.15 10.29 5.59
C PHE A 19 8.99 8.85 6.07
N ALA A 20 10.03 8.31 6.69
CA ALA A 20 9.99 6.98 7.25
C ALA A 20 9.00 6.97 8.41
N LEU A 21 7.93 6.18 8.29
CA LEU A 21 7.11 5.80 9.44
C LEU A 21 8.03 5.14 10.46
N ALA A 22 7.91 5.50 11.73
CA ALA A 22 8.85 5.14 12.79
C ALA A 22 9.10 3.63 12.80
N ARG A 23 10.21 3.23 12.16
CA ARG A 23 10.62 1.84 12.09
C ARG A 23 11.25 1.52 13.42
N ARG A 24 10.62 0.66 14.22
CA ARG A 24 11.28 0.08 15.39
C ARG A 24 12.43 -0.78 14.87
N GLU A 25 13.63 -0.21 14.83
CA GLU A 25 14.87 -0.97 14.66
C GLU A 25 14.97 -1.93 15.85
N THR A 26 14.48 -3.14 15.64
CA THR A 26 14.97 -4.26 16.42
C THR A 26 16.41 -4.45 15.97
N TYR A 27 17.34 -4.06 16.83
CA TYR A 27 18.74 -4.45 16.73
C TYR A 27 18.79 -5.95 16.44
N SER A 28 19.04 -6.31 15.19
CA SER A 28 19.55 -7.62 14.85
C SER A 28 20.95 -7.67 15.43
N ALA A 29 21.03 -8.11 16.69
CA ALA A 29 22.29 -8.50 17.26
C ALA A 29 22.91 -9.48 16.27
N THR A 30 24.03 -9.10 15.67
CA THR A 30 24.87 -9.98 14.86
C THR A 30 25.35 -11.09 15.78
N ARG A 31 24.53 -12.12 15.96
CA ARG A 31 24.97 -13.39 16.50
C ARG A 31 25.91 -13.97 15.45
N ARG A 32 27.20 -13.67 15.59
CA ARG A 32 28.27 -14.52 15.05
C ARG A 32 28.20 -15.85 15.80
N GLY A 33 27.25 -16.70 15.40
CA GLY A 33 27.34 -18.12 15.67
C GLY A 33 28.52 -18.69 14.88
N PRO A 34 29.19 -19.75 15.37
CA PRO A 34 30.21 -20.44 14.60
C PRO A 34 29.61 -20.85 13.25
N THR A 35 30.34 -20.63 12.16
CA THR A 35 29.91 -21.04 10.82
C THR A 35 29.60 -22.54 10.80
N ALA A 36 28.57 -22.94 10.06
CA ALA A 36 28.13 -24.33 9.96
C ALA A 36 29.29 -25.29 9.58
N ASP A 37 30.30 -24.76 8.91
CA ASP A 37 31.55 -25.41 8.51
C ASP A 37 32.33 -26.03 9.69
N LEU A 38 32.18 -25.51 10.91
CA LEU A 38 32.82 -26.04 12.13
C LEU A 38 32.03 -27.19 12.80
N LEU A 39 30.79 -27.43 12.36
CA LEU A 39 29.91 -28.50 12.87
C LEU A 39 29.81 -29.69 11.90
N MET A 40 30.37 -29.57 10.70
CA MET A 40 30.40 -30.64 9.70
C MET A 40 31.63 -31.52 9.91
N ALA A 41 31.42 -32.84 9.93
CA ALA A 41 32.51 -33.81 9.93
C ALA A 41 33.40 -33.62 8.68
N PRO A 42 34.72 -33.92 8.76
CA PRO A 42 35.60 -33.86 7.60
C PRO A 42 35.03 -34.66 6.43
N PRO A 43 35.28 -34.26 5.16
CA PRO A 43 34.78 -34.96 4.00
C PRO A 43 35.24 -36.43 4.05
N CYS A 44 34.27 -37.33 4.19
CA CYS A 44 34.48 -38.77 4.13
C CYS A 44 34.37 -39.20 2.66
N GLU A 45 35.29 -40.04 2.16
CA GLU A 45 35.29 -40.59 0.79
C GLU A 45 34.12 -41.55 0.50
N VAL A 46 33.09 -41.58 1.35
CA VAL A 46 31.86 -42.31 1.11
C VAL A 46 31.00 -41.49 0.17
N VAL A 47 31.19 -41.69 -1.13
CA VAL A 47 30.25 -41.22 -2.16
C VAL A 47 28.95 -42.00 -1.95
N LEU A 48 27.90 -41.31 -1.50
CA LEU A 48 26.56 -41.86 -1.51
C LEU A 48 26.22 -42.28 -2.95
N PRO A 49 25.82 -43.54 -3.21
CA PRO A 49 25.49 -43.96 -4.56
C PRO A 49 24.33 -43.10 -5.07
N THR A 50 24.60 -42.29 -6.10
CA THR A 50 23.56 -41.57 -6.82
C THR A 50 22.74 -42.59 -7.59
N LEU A 51 21.56 -42.91 -7.09
CA LEU A 51 20.61 -43.78 -7.76
C LEU A 51 20.11 -43.05 -9.01
N GLU A 52 20.68 -43.41 -10.17
CA GLU A 52 20.19 -42.93 -11.45
C GLU A 52 18.68 -43.20 -11.53
N ARG A 53 17.90 -42.13 -11.75
CA ARG A 53 16.41 -42.08 -11.80
C ARG A 53 15.67 -41.83 -10.49
N ILE A 54 16.35 -41.58 -9.37
CA ILE A 54 15.69 -41.01 -8.20
C ILE A 54 15.71 -39.49 -8.31
N PRO A 55 14.57 -38.79 -8.07
CA PRO A 55 14.56 -37.34 -8.02
C PRO A 55 15.67 -36.84 -7.10
N SER A 56 16.55 -35.99 -7.63
CA SER A 56 17.68 -35.40 -6.88
C SER A 56 17.23 -34.51 -5.72
N GLU A 57 15.93 -34.21 -5.65
CA GLU A 57 15.31 -33.43 -4.61
C GLU A 57 13.92 -34.01 -4.30
N GLN A 58 13.68 -34.33 -3.02
CA GLN A 58 12.36 -34.62 -2.50
C GLN A 58 11.97 -33.45 -1.59
N ARG A 59 10.95 -32.69 -1.99
CA ARG A 59 10.37 -31.63 -1.15
C ARG A 59 9.12 -32.15 -0.50
N PHE A 60 9.10 -32.10 0.83
CA PHE A 60 7.91 -32.36 1.63
C PHE A 60 7.38 -31.01 2.10
N SER A 61 6.25 -30.57 1.53
CA SER A 61 5.52 -29.43 2.07
C SER A 61 4.33 -29.92 2.90
N ARG A 62 4.26 -29.41 4.12
CA ARG A 62 3.16 -29.65 5.06
C ARG A 62 2.46 -28.31 5.22
N ASP A 63 1.13 -28.31 5.08
CA ASP A 63 0.25 -27.15 5.18
C ASP A 63 0.13 -26.24 3.93
N ASP A 64 0.46 -26.73 2.72
CA ASP A 64 0.31 -25.98 1.44
C ASP A 64 -1.06 -26.18 0.76
N ARG A 65 -2.03 -26.80 1.43
CA ARG A 65 -3.27 -27.25 0.76
C ARG A 65 -4.03 -26.10 0.13
N GLU A 66 -4.18 -25.01 0.88
CA GLU A 66 -4.86 -23.79 0.46
C GLU A 66 -4.14 -23.12 -0.71
N LEU A 67 -2.80 -23.08 -0.69
CA LEU A 67 -1.99 -22.53 -1.77
C LEU A 67 -2.10 -23.35 -3.05
N LEU A 68 -2.12 -24.67 -2.95
CA LEU A 68 -2.30 -25.57 -4.09
C LEU A 68 -3.69 -25.43 -4.70
N VAL A 69 -4.73 -25.36 -3.86
CA VAL A 69 -6.11 -25.14 -4.33
C VAL A 69 -6.23 -23.77 -5.00
N LEU A 70 -5.63 -22.71 -4.42
CA LEU A 70 -5.60 -21.40 -5.04
C LEU A 70 -4.88 -21.44 -6.40
N ALA A 71 -3.71 -22.06 -6.48
CA ALA A 71 -2.96 -22.20 -7.72
C ALA A 71 -3.78 -22.91 -8.81
N GLU A 72 -4.47 -23.99 -8.46
CA GLU A 72 -5.37 -24.72 -9.36
C GLU A 72 -6.51 -23.82 -9.86
N ILE A 73 -7.17 -23.06 -8.98
CA ILE A 73 -8.24 -22.12 -9.34
C ILE A 73 -7.73 -21.04 -10.29
N LEU A 74 -6.54 -20.50 -10.04
CA LEU A 74 -5.95 -19.44 -10.86
C LEU A 74 -5.59 -19.94 -12.27
N VAL A 75 -5.08 -21.16 -12.39
CA VAL A 75 -4.84 -21.79 -13.71
C VAL A 75 -6.15 -22.02 -14.44
N LYS A 76 -7.15 -22.64 -13.78
CA LYS A 76 -8.48 -22.88 -14.37
C LYS A 76 -9.22 -21.61 -14.77
N SER A 77 -8.90 -20.49 -14.11
CA SER A 77 -9.49 -19.18 -14.39
C SER A 77 -8.70 -18.35 -15.40
N ASN A 78 -7.64 -18.91 -16.00
CA ASN A 78 -6.70 -18.21 -16.90
C ASN A 78 -6.08 -16.94 -16.28
N ILE A 79 -5.88 -16.94 -14.96
CA ILE A 79 -5.19 -15.85 -14.24
C ILE A 79 -3.72 -16.19 -14.08
N ALA A 80 -3.38 -17.44 -13.71
CA ALA A 80 -2.02 -17.93 -13.60
C ALA A 80 -1.58 -18.64 -14.89
N ALA A 81 -0.29 -18.59 -15.22
CA ALA A 81 0.25 -19.21 -16.43
C ALA A 81 1.03 -20.46 -16.05
N VAL A 82 0.75 -21.57 -16.74
CA VAL A 82 1.29 -22.88 -16.41
C VAL A 82 2.82 -22.90 -16.52
N GLU A 83 3.39 -22.07 -17.39
CA GLU A 83 4.84 -21.95 -17.61
C GLU A 83 5.59 -21.43 -16.37
N ASP A 84 4.91 -20.69 -15.49
CA ASP A 84 5.53 -20.17 -14.27
C ASP A 84 5.72 -21.27 -13.22
N TRP A 85 5.08 -22.44 -13.37
CA TRP A 85 5.25 -23.57 -12.45
C TRP A 85 6.66 -24.15 -12.51
N GLU A 86 7.24 -24.26 -13.70
CA GLU A 86 8.62 -24.69 -13.84
C GLU A 86 9.59 -23.61 -13.37
N LYS A 87 9.31 -22.33 -13.67
CA LYS A 87 10.13 -21.20 -13.21
C LYS A 87 10.14 -21.06 -11.68
N SER A 88 9.06 -21.41 -11.00
CA SER A 88 8.99 -21.40 -9.54
C SER A 88 9.80 -22.53 -8.91
N GLY A 89 10.38 -23.44 -9.71
CA GLY A 89 11.01 -24.65 -9.22
C GLY A 89 9.99 -25.61 -8.62
N ARG A 90 8.74 -25.60 -9.15
CA ARG A 90 7.62 -26.43 -8.71
C ARG A 90 7.24 -26.22 -7.25
N ASP A 91 7.33 -24.98 -6.80
CA ASP A 91 6.96 -24.51 -5.47
C ASP A 91 5.69 -23.66 -5.57
N ALA A 92 4.68 -23.98 -4.75
CA ALA A 92 3.36 -23.37 -4.79
C ALA A 92 3.39 -21.89 -4.35
N ALA A 93 4.11 -21.57 -3.28
CA ALA A 93 4.24 -20.21 -2.79
C ALA A 93 4.97 -19.32 -3.82
N LYS A 94 6.09 -19.79 -4.37
CA LYS A 94 6.82 -19.07 -5.43
C LYS A 94 5.99 -18.95 -6.71
N TYR A 95 5.19 -19.95 -7.06
CA TYR A 95 4.30 -19.89 -8.22
C TYR A 95 3.22 -18.80 -8.07
N LEU A 96 2.59 -18.74 -6.89
CA LEU A 96 1.62 -17.69 -6.56
C LEU A 96 2.28 -16.31 -6.53
N LEU A 97 3.49 -16.21 -5.98
CA LEU A 97 4.28 -14.96 -6.00
C LEU A 97 4.53 -14.48 -7.43
N LEU A 98 4.98 -15.35 -8.33
CA LEU A 98 5.18 -15.00 -9.75
C LEU A 98 3.87 -14.55 -10.41
N THR A 99 2.75 -15.21 -10.09
CA THR A 99 1.42 -14.86 -10.59
C THR A 99 0.99 -13.46 -10.12
N LEU A 100 1.15 -13.15 -8.84
CA LEU A 100 0.83 -11.84 -8.27
C LEU A 100 1.73 -10.75 -8.86
N GLN A 101 3.03 -11.00 -8.96
CA GLN A 101 3.99 -10.07 -9.59
C GLN A 101 3.64 -9.80 -11.06
N ARG A 102 3.19 -10.80 -11.81
CA ARG A 102 2.71 -10.59 -13.18
C ARG A 102 1.45 -9.73 -13.20
N SER A 103 0.47 -10.04 -12.36
CA SER A 103 -0.78 -9.27 -12.29
C SER A 103 -0.52 -7.80 -11.96
N ILE A 104 0.33 -7.51 -10.96
CA ILE A 104 0.74 -6.14 -10.62
C ILE A 104 1.43 -5.45 -11.81
N ARG A 105 2.31 -6.16 -12.53
CA ARG A 105 3.02 -5.62 -13.69
C ARG A 105 2.06 -5.23 -14.82
N GLU A 106 1.06 -6.08 -15.10
CA GLU A 106 0.03 -5.83 -16.11
C GLU A 106 -0.85 -4.61 -15.74
N HIS A 107 -1.05 -4.36 -14.45
CA HIS A 107 -1.84 -3.24 -13.92
C HIS A 107 -1.00 -2.01 -13.51
N GLY A 108 0.15 -1.80 -14.15
CA GLY A 108 0.93 -0.57 -13.99
C GLY A 108 1.87 -0.55 -12.79
N GLY A 109 2.32 -1.71 -12.32
CA GLY A 109 3.25 -1.85 -11.19
C GLY A 109 4.51 -0.99 -11.28
N ALA A 110 5.02 -0.70 -12.48
CA ALA A 110 6.15 0.22 -12.66
C ALA A 110 5.80 1.66 -12.26
N SER A 111 4.60 2.14 -12.57
CA SER A 111 4.12 3.46 -12.12
C SER A 111 3.88 3.47 -10.61
N ILE A 112 3.30 2.41 -10.05
CA ILE A 112 3.06 2.31 -8.60
C ILE A 112 4.38 2.44 -7.84
N ARG A 113 5.37 1.59 -8.18
CA ARG A 113 6.70 1.59 -7.54
C ARG A 113 7.46 2.91 -7.65
N ARG A 114 7.09 3.77 -8.62
CA ARG A 114 7.72 5.09 -8.77
C ARG A 114 7.34 6.03 -7.63
N ARG A 115 6.17 5.87 -7.01
CA ARG A 115 5.60 6.84 -6.06
C ARG A 115 5.16 6.24 -4.73
N PHE A 116 4.71 4.99 -4.73
CA PHE A 116 4.14 4.35 -3.56
C PHE A 116 5.05 3.23 -3.07
N ASP A 117 5.23 3.17 -1.75
CA ASP A 117 5.97 2.12 -1.06
C ASP A 117 4.98 1.18 -0.39
N LEU A 118 4.59 0.12 -1.11
CA LEU A 118 3.51 -0.78 -0.73
C LEU A 118 3.94 -2.23 -0.83
N ASP A 119 3.40 -3.01 0.10
CA ASP A 119 3.46 -4.46 0.12
C ASP A 119 2.08 -5.08 -0.15
N LEU A 120 2.12 -6.28 -0.75
CA LEU A 120 0.95 -7.12 -0.96
C LEU A 120 1.21 -8.48 -0.31
N THR A 121 0.45 -8.79 0.72
CA THR A 121 0.57 -10.03 1.48
C THR A 121 -0.56 -10.99 1.11
N LEU A 122 -0.22 -12.27 0.91
CA LEU A 122 -1.19 -13.37 0.81
C LEU A 122 -1.09 -14.22 2.07
N SER A 123 -2.15 -14.26 2.88
CA SER A 123 -2.12 -14.92 4.20
C SER A 123 -3.43 -15.64 4.50
N ASP A 124 -3.38 -16.66 5.35
CA ASP A 124 -4.56 -17.28 5.99
C ASP A 124 -4.97 -16.55 7.27
N ARG A 125 -4.34 -15.42 7.58
CA ARG A 125 -4.52 -14.60 8.77
C ARG A 125 -4.61 -13.11 8.41
N LEU A 126 -5.29 -12.34 9.26
CA LEU A 126 -5.40 -10.89 9.13
C LEU A 126 -4.30 -10.14 9.88
N VAL A 127 -3.79 -10.73 10.96
CA VAL A 127 -2.74 -10.16 11.81
C VAL A 127 -1.62 -11.17 11.94
N ASP A 128 -0.41 -10.79 11.54
CA ASP A 128 0.75 -11.71 11.44
C ASP A 128 1.12 -12.39 12.77
N TYR A 129 0.90 -11.70 13.88
CA TYR A 129 1.20 -12.18 15.23
C TYR A 129 0.03 -12.86 15.93
N SER A 130 -1.12 -12.99 15.26
CA SER A 130 -2.27 -13.71 15.80
C SER A 130 -2.15 -15.21 15.53
N ASP A 131 -2.54 -16.02 16.52
CA ASP A 131 -2.73 -17.45 16.34
C ASP A 131 -4.07 -17.76 15.64
N GLU A 132 -5.00 -16.80 15.63
CA GLU A 132 -6.29 -16.92 14.99
C GLU A 132 -6.14 -16.92 13.47
N ARG A 133 -6.67 -17.97 12.84
CA ARG A 133 -6.76 -18.07 11.39
C ARG A 133 -8.11 -17.55 10.93
N GLY A 134 -8.16 -17.13 9.67
CA GLY A 134 -9.43 -16.91 9.00
C GLY A 134 -10.27 -18.19 8.93
N PRO A 135 -11.55 -18.07 8.52
CA PRO A 135 -12.41 -19.22 8.30
C PRO A 135 -11.75 -20.23 7.35
N GLU A 136 -11.98 -21.52 7.60
CA GLU A 136 -11.39 -22.60 6.81
C GLU A 136 -11.62 -22.40 5.30
N GLY A 137 -10.55 -22.52 4.50
CA GLY A 137 -10.61 -22.30 3.06
C GLY A 137 -10.66 -20.84 2.62
N THR A 138 -10.37 -19.89 3.51
CA THR A 138 -10.21 -18.46 3.19
C THR A 138 -8.73 -18.09 3.16
N LEU A 139 -8.31 -17.37 2.12
CA LEU A 139 -7.06 -16.62 2.11
C LEU A 139 -7.36 -15.13 1.95
N TYR A 140 -6.47 -14.26 2.39
CA TYR A 140 -6.60 -12.81 2.30
C TYR A 140 -5.46 -12.24 1.48
N LEU A 141 -5.78 -11.39 0.51
CA LEU A 141 -4.82 -10.45 -0.07
C LEU A 141 -4.93 -9.14 0.71
N MET A 142 -3.82 -8.71 1.29
CA MET A 142 -3.74 -7.50 2.13
C MET A 142 -2.75 -6.52 1.52
N VAL A 143 -3.13 -5.24 1.45
CA VAL A 143 -2.27 -4.17 0.95
C VAL A 143 -1.92 -3.26 2.12
N ASP A 144 -0.62 -3.02 2.31
CA ASP A 144 -0.07 -2.21 3.39
C ASP A 144 1.09 -1.35 2.91
N PRO A 145 1.27 -0.14 3.48
CA PRO A 145 2.43 0.68 3.16
C PRO A 145 3.64 0.29 4.02
N ASP A 146 4.80 0.26 3.38
CA ASP A 146 6.10 0.32 4.08
C ASP A 146 6.46 1.77 4.44
N GLY A 147 5.92 2.73 3.69
CA GLY A 147 6.09 4.16 3.91
C GLY A 147 5.00 4.97 3.21
N ALA A 148 4.77 6.19 3.68
CA ALA A 148 3.85 7.11 3.05
C ALA A 148 4.53 7.80 1.85
N ALA A 149 3.91 7.71 0.67
CA ALA A 149 4.26 8.58 -0.44
C ALA A 149 4.06 10.05 -0.03
N PHE A 150 4.82 10.99 -0.59
CA PHE A 150 4.69 12.41 -0.26
C PHE A 150 4.28 13.21 -1.50
N VAL A 151 3.25 14.05 -1.37
CA VAL A 151 2.81 14.97 -2.44
C VAL A 151 2.66 16.39 -1.91
N LEU A 152 3.25 17.33 -2.65
CA LEU A 152 3.11 18.78 -2.46
C LEU A 152 1.98 19.32 -3.34
N LEU A 153 0.91 19.75 -2.69
CA LEU A 153 -0.31 20.20 -3.37
C LEU A 153 -0.25 21.67 -3.79
N LYS A 154 0.44 22.55 -3.03
CA LYS A 154 0.32 24.00 -3.20
C LYS A 154 0.57 24.48 -4.64
N PRO A 155 1.67 24.10 -5.33
CA PRO A 155 1.90 24.59 -6.69
C PRO A 155 0.82 24.11 -7.67
N ALA A 156 0.30 22.90 -7.48
CA ALA A 156 -0.78 22.36 -8.31
C ALA A 156 -2.11 23.10 -8.06
N LEU A 157 -2.42 23.38 -6.79
CA LEU A 157 -3.62 24.14 -6.41
C LEU A 157 -3.58 25.58 -6.95
N GLU A 158 -2.44 26.27 -6.82
CA GLU A 158 -2.25 27.61 -7.36
C GLU A 158 -2.44 27.64 -8.89
N LEU A 159 -1.87 26.66 -9.61
CA LEU A 159 -2.05 26.51 -11.05
C LEU A 159 -3.54 26.31 -11.41
N LEU A 160 -4.23 25.42 -10.71
CA LEU A 160 -5.65 25.13 -10.93
C LEU A 160 -6.55 26.36 -10.65
N GLU A 161 -6.22 27.14 -9.63
CA GLU A 161 -6.94 28.35 -9.26
C GLU A 161 -6.92 29.40 -10.36
N THR A 162 -5.81 29.52 -11.11
CA THR A 162 -5.72 30.45 -12.26
C THR A 162 -6.75 30.17 -13.35
N ALA A 163 -7.20 28.92 -13.47
CA ALA A 163 -8.18 28.52 -14.47
C ALA A 163 -9.62 28.65 -13.96
N HIS A 164 -9.88 28.33 -12.69
CA HIS A 164 -11.20 28.46 -12.08
C HIS A 164 -11.12 28.37 -10.53
N PRO A 165 -11.79 29.25 -9.77
CA PRO A 165 -11.65 29.34 -8.31
C PRO A 165 -12.05 28.07 -7.55
N ARG A 166 -13.05 27.32 -8.05
CA ARG A 166 -13.49 26.04 -7.45
C ARG A 166 -12.58 24.84 -7.77
N LEU A 167 -11.61 24.96 -8.68
CA LEU A 167 -10.80 23.80 -9.11
C LEU A 167 -9.89 23.23 -8.02
N PRO A 168 -9.22 24.03 -7.17
CA PRO A 168 -8.41 23.53 -6.06
C PRO A 168 -9.21 22.59 -5.14
N ALA A 169 -10.33 23.05 -4.60
CA ALA A 169 -11.22 22.25 -3.75
C ALA A 169 -11.77 21.01 -4.49
N THR A 170 -12.11 21.16 -5.78
CA THR A 170 -12.56 20.05 -6.63
C THR A 170 -11.48 18.99 -6.79
N PHE A 171 -10.25 19.42 -7.05
CA PHE A 171 -9.11 18.54 -7.29
C PHE A 171 -8.80 17.72 -6.06
N LEU A 172 -8.61 18.38 -4.91
CA LEU A 172 -8.27 17.71 -3.66
C LEU A 172 -9.33 16.68 -3.25
N ARG A 173 -10.61 17.07 -3.28
CA ARG A 173 -11.73 16.17 -2.95
C ARG A 173 -11.74 14.90 -3.80
N HIS A 174 -11.60 15.05 -5.12
CA HIS A 174 -11.67 13.90 -6.03
C HIS A 174 -10.38 13.09 -6.04
N PHE A 175 -9.23 13.71 -5.79
CA PHE A 175 -7.93 13.06 -5.69
C PHE A 175 -7.87 12.19 -4.44
N ALA A 176 -7.99 12.79 -3.25
CA ALA A 176 -8.01 12.08 -1.97
C ALA A 176 -9.18 11.08 -1.93
N GLY A 177 -10.38 11.50 -2.31
CA GLY A 177 -11.56 10.62 -2.32
C GLY A 177 -11.49 9.44 -3.30
N SER A 178 -10.66 9.50 -4.35
CA SER A 178 -10.43 8.34 -5.22
C SER A 178 -9.43 7.35 -4.63
N LEU A 179 -8.43 7.84 -3.91
CA LEU A 179 -7.43 7.03 -3.22
C LEU A 179 -7.99 6.40 -1.94
N ASN A 180 -8.68 7.18 -1.10
CA ASN A 180 -9.35 6.75 0.15
C ASN A 180 -10.38 5.63 -0.04
N ARG A 181 -10.79 5.34 -1.28
CA ARG A 181 -11.56 4.11 -1.60
C ARG A 181 -10.76 2.83 -1.36
N TRP A 182 -9.44 2.88 -1.51
CA TRP A 182 -8.57 1.70 -1.51
C TRP A 182 -7.47 1.76 -0.46
N VAL A 183 -6.89 2.94 -0.24
CA VAL A 183 -5.78 3.17 0.69
C VAL A 183 -5.97 4.51 1.41
N ARG A 184 -5.50 4.62 2.65
CA ARG A 184 -5.58 5.85 3.43
C ARG A 184 -4.64 6.91 2.85
N VAL A 185 -5.18 8.10 2.64
CA VAL A 185 -4.44 9.34 2.38
C VAL A 185 -4.53 10.18 3.64
N TYR A 186 -3.39 10.63 4.14
CA TYR A 186 -3.31 11.63 5.20
C TYR A 186 -3.35 13.01 4.55
N ASP A 187 -4.41 13.78 4.78
CA ASP A 187 -4.51 15.16 4.31
C ASP A 187 -4.78 16.15 5.45
N TYR A 188 -5.08 17.41 5.11
CA TYR A 188 -5.29 18.44 6.12
C TYR A 188 -6.51 18.17 7.02
N HIS A 189 -7.50 17.38 6.60
CA HIS A 189 -8.60 16.97 7.48
C HIS A 189 -8.12 15.98 8.54
N ASP A 190 -7.26 15.01 8.20
CA ASP A 190 -6.64 14.14 9.20
C ASP A 190 -5.85 14.97 10.23
N ALA A 191 -5.15 16.01 9.76
CA ALA A 191 -4.41 16.91 10.64
C ALA A 191 -5.34 17.77 11.54
N GLU A 192 -6.50 18.22 11.03
CA GLU A 192 -7.53 18.90 11.82
C GLU A 192 -8.10 17.97 12.90
N GLU A 193 -8.45 16.73 12.55
CA GLU A 193 -8.92 15.72 13.50
C GLU A 193 -7.86 15.43 14.58
N ARG A 194 -6.58 15.33 14.18
CA ARG A 194 -5.46 15.15 15.10
C ARG A 194 -5.33 16.31 16.09
N VAL A 195 -5.47 17.55 15.61
CA VAL A 195 -5.43 18.75 16.44
C VAL A 195 -6.60 18.81 17.42
N ASP A 196 -7.80 18.43 16.98
CA ASP A 196 -8.96 18.38 17.87
C ASP A 196 -8.78 17.33 18.97
N MET A 197 -8.25 16.13 18.66
CA MET A 197 -7.88 15.15 19.68
C MET A 197 -6.82 15.69 20.67
N LEU A 198 -5.80 16.39 20.19
CA LEU A 198 -4.78 17.00 21.07
C LEU A 198 -5.39 18.04 22.02
N ARG A 199 -6.31 18.87 21.52
CA ARG A 199 -7.02 19.86 22.35
C ARG A 199 -7.82 19.18 23.44
N GLU A 200 -8.59 18.14 23.11
CA GLU A 200 -9.35 17.36 24.10
C GLU A 200 -8.44 16.74 25.17
N TRP A 201 -7.25 16.27 24.79
CA TRP A 201 -6.28 15.71 25.73
C TRP A 201 -5.69 16.78 26.65
N TYR A 202 -5.28 17.91 26.09
CA TYR A 202 -4.65 19.00 26.86
C TYR A 202 -5.62 19.64 27.84
N GLU A 203 -6.92 19.73 27.52
CA GLU A 203 -7.95 20.21 28.45
C GLU A 203 -7.99 19.43 29.78
N GLY A 204 -7.56 18.17 29.78
CA GLY A 204 -7.48 17.32 30.98
C GLY A 204 -6.18 17.46 31.79
N GLU A 205 -5.18 18.18 31.30
CA GLU A 205 -3.85 18.29 31.90
C GLU A 205 -3.76 19.44 32.92
N GLU A 206 -2.83 19.33 33.90
CA GLU A 206 -2.67 20.36 34.94
C GLU A 206 -2.17 21.71 34.38
N ASN A 207 -1.44 21.69 33.26
CA ASN A 207 -0.88 22.88 32.60
C ASN A 207 -1.09 22.82 31.07
N PRO A 208 -2.31 23.06 30.56
CA PRO A 208 -2.61 22.98 29.12
C PRO A 208 -1.77 23.94 28.27
N GLU A 209 -1.40 25.10 28.82
CA GLU A 209 -0.65 26.16 28.12
C GLU A 209 0.79 25.78 27.75
N GLN A 210 1.33 24.68 28.31
CA GLN A 210 2.69 24.24 28.02
C GLN A 210 2.81 23.49 26.69
N TYR A 211 1.67 23.06 26.12
CA TYR A 211 1.64 22.27 24.89
C TYR A 211 1.38 23.16 23.68
N GLU A 212 2.19 22.99 22.63
CA GLU A 212 1.97 23.67 21.35
C GLU A 212 0.97 22.86 20.52
N VAL A 213 -0.04 23.54 19.98
CA VAL A 213 -1.03 22.95 19.07
C VAL A 213 -0.73 23.44 17.65
N PRO A 214 -0.53 22.53 16.68
CA PRO A 214 -0.31 22.91 15.28
C PRO A 214 -1.48 23.75 14.72
N ASP A 215 -1.17 24.84 14.02
CA ASP A 215 -2.16 25.72 13.40
C ASP A 215 -2.44 25.30 11.94
N ILE A 216 -3.41 24.40 11.78
CA ILE A 216 -3.82 23.89 10.46
C ILE A 216 -4.54 24.97 9.65
N GLU A 217 -5.31 25.85 10.30
CA GLU A 217 -6.10 26.87 9.59
C GLU A 217 -5.19 27.85 8.85
N VAL A 218 -4.06 28.27 9.45
CA VAL A 218 -3.11 29.19 8.83
C VAL A 218 -2.45 28.60 7.59
N CYS A 219 -2.18 27.30 7.56
CA CYS A 219 -1.54 26.64 6.42
C CYS A 219 -2.53 26.24 5.31
N THR A 220 -3.82 26.15 5.62
CA THR A 220 -4.87 25.71 4.67
C THR A 220 -5.22 26.82 3.67
N PRO A 221 -5.03 26.60 2.36
CA PRO A 221 -5.36 27.60 1.35
C PRO A 221 -6.85 27.98 1.35
N GLN A 222 -7.16 29.28 1.31
CA GLN A 222 -8.55 29.77 1.31
C GLN A 222 -9.39 29.24 0.14
N CYS A 223 -8.76 28.95 -1.00
CA CYS A 223 -9.43 28.39 -2.17
C CYS A 223 -10.01 26.97 -1.93
N LEU A 224 -9.64 26.30 -0.83
CA LEU A 224 -10.24 25.04 -0.41
C LEU A 224 -11.60 25.21 0.29
N LYS A 225 -11.95 26.44 0.73
CA LYS A 225 -13.27 26.75 1.30
C LYS A 225 -14.37 26.83 0.23
N GLU A 226 -14.00 26.83 -1.04
CA GLU A 226 -14.94 26.84 -2.18
C GLU A 226 -15.70 25.52 -2.31
N GLU A 227 -16.95 25.56 -2.75
CA GLU A 227 -17.74 24.35 -2.96
C GLU A 227 -17.16 23.52 -4.12
N PRO A 228 -16.80 22.24 -3.94
CA PRO A 228 -16.27 21.41 -5.03
C PRO A 228 -17.27 21.18 -6.17
N LEU A 229 -16.78 21.08 -7.40
CA LEU A 229 -17.58 20.74 -8.58
C LEU A 229 -17.93 19.25 -8.61
N SER A 230 -19.10 18.93 -9.17
CA SER A 230 -19.43 17.55 -9.55
C SER A 230 -18.53 17.05 -10.69
N LEU A 231 -18.37 15.73 -10.84
CA LEU A 231 -17.60 15.15 -11.96
C LEU A 231 -18.13 15.58 -13.33
N ARG A 232 -19.45 15.82 -13.45
CA ARG A 232 -20.04 16.34 -14.69
C ARG A 232 -19.65 17.80 -14.92
N GLY A 233 -19.67 18.61 -13.86
CA GLY A 233 -19.20 19.99 -13.89
C GLY A 233 -17.73 20.07 -14.30
N LEU A 234 -16.89 19.22 -13.71
CA LEU A 234 -15.47 19.12 -14.03
C LEU A 234 -15.22 18.73 -15.50
N LYS A 235 -15.96 17.74 -16.02
CA LYS A 235 -15.91 17.35 -17.44
C LYS A 235 -16.26 18.51 -18.38
N ASN A 236 -17.33 19.24 -18.07
CA ASN A 236 -17.76 20.37 -18.90
C ASN A 236 -16.74 21.51 -18.85
N LEU A 237 -16.20 21.82 -17.67
CA LEU A 237 -15.18 22.85 -17.49
C LEU A 237 -13.88 22.50 -18.23
N CYS A 238 -13.50 21.21 -18.26
CA CYS A 238 -12.33 20.75 -19.01
C CYS A 238 -12.37 21.08 -20.51
N LEU A 239 -13.58 21.22 -21.09
CA LEU A 239 -13.74 21.57 -22.51
C LEU A 239 -13.50 23.05 -22.81
N THR A 240 -13.57 23.92 -21.79
CA THR A 240 -13.48 25.38 -21.95
C THR A 240 -12.12 25.94 -21.55
N ILE A 241 -11.40 25.25 -20.65
CA ILE A 241 -10.04 25.61 -20.24
C ILE A 241 -9.10 25.58 -21.45
N ARG A 242 -8.23 26.59 -21.59
CA ARG A 242 -7.26 26.66 -22.70
C ARG A 242 -5.86 26.19 -22.30
N ASP A 243 -5.54 26.29 -21.03
CA ASP A 243 -4.26 25.87 -20.47
C ASP A 243 -4.11 24.35 -20.60
N ARG A 244 -3.00 23.91 -21.21
CA ARG A 244 -2.77 22.49 -21.51
C ARG A 244 -2.42 21.68 -20.27
N ASP A 245 -1.73 22.28 -19.31
CA ASP A 245 -1.26 21.61 -18.11
C ASP A 245 -2.44 21.42 -17.16
N VAL A 246 -3.28 22.45 -17.00
CA VAL A 246 -4.56 22.35 -16.29
C VAL A 246 -5.48 21.31 -16.93
N GLN A 247 -5.59 21.29 -18.26
CA GLN A 247 -6.37 20.24 -18.95
C GLN A 247 -5.81 18.84 -18.69
N ALA A 248 -4.49 18.66 -18.67
CA ALA A 248 -3.85 17.38 -18.43
C ALA A 248 -4.11 16.88 -17.00
N LEU A 249 -4.00 17.77 -16.00
CA LEU A 249 -4.35 17.48 -14.61
C LEU A 249 -5.81 17.05 -14.47
N ILE A 250 -6.75 17.80 -15.04
CA ILE A 250 -8.19 17.49 -14.95
C ILE A 250 -8.53 16.18 -15.65
N ARG A 251 -7.96 15.92 -16.84
CA ARG A 251 -8.18 14.65 -17.55
C ARG A 251 -7.66 13.46 -16.76
N SER A 252 -6.47 13.61 -16.17
CA SER A 252 -5.86 12.55 -15.35
C SER A 252 -6.62 12.32 -14.05
N LEU A 253 -7.13 13.37 -13.42
CA LEU A 253 -8.05 13.26 -12.26
C LEU A 253 -9.36 12.56 -12.64
N LEU A 254 -9.97 12.90 -13.77
CA LEU A 254 -11.17 12.22 -14.26
C LEU A 254 -10.94 10.73 -14.54
N GLU A 255 -9.76 10.39 -15.06
CA GLU A 255 -9.36 8.99 -15.25
C GLU A 255 -9.18 8.27 -13.92
N LEU A 256 -8.50 8.90 -12.94
CA LEU A 256 -8.36 8.37 -11.59
C LEU A 256 -9.73 8.07 -10.96
N CYS A 257 -10.68 9.01 -11.01
CA CYS A 257 -12.04 8.81 -10.50
C CYS A 257 -12.79 7.68 -11.23
N ARG A 258 -12.58 7.54 -12.54
CA ARG A 258 -13.22 6.50 -13.34
C ARG A 258 -12.68 5.13 -12.99
N VAL A 259 -11.36 5.00 -12.84
CA VAL A 259 -10.70 3.74 -12.48
C VAL A 259 -11.07 3.32 -11.07
N SER A 260 -10.99 4.24 -10.10
CA SER A 260 -11.24 3.96 -8.68
C SER A 260 -12.67 3.49 -8.38
N SER A 261 -13.61 3.74 -9.31
CA SER A 261 -15.02 3.35 -9.19
C SER A 261 -15.39 2.09 -9.96
N ARG A 262 -14.44 1.41 -10.63
CA ARG A 262 -14.72 0.19 -11.42
C ARG A 262 -15.06 -1.03 -10.58
N ALA A 263 -14.67 -1.03 -9.30
CA ALA A 263 -14.97 -2.08 -8.35
C ALA A 263 -15.47 -1.49 -7.03
N LYS A 264 -16.19 -2.32 -6.27
CA LYS A 264 -16.59 -2.01 -4.89
C LYS A 264 -15.52 -2.57 -3.96
N ARG A 265 -15.10 -1.77 -2.97
CA ARG A 265 -14.24 -2.22 -1.87
C ARG A 265 -14.95 -3.37 -1.12
N PRO A 266 -14.26 -4.48 -0.79
CA PRO A 266 -14.79 -5.49 0.12
C PRO A 266 -15.23 -4.86 1.44
N GLU A 267 -16.35 -5.30 1.98
CA GLU A 267 -16.82 -4.90 3.30
C GLU A 267 -16.12 -5.74 4.37
N PHE A 268 -15.81 -5.12 5.52
CA PHE A 268 -15.37 -5.86 6.70
C PHE A 268 -16.53 -6.73 7.19
N THR A 269 -16.26 -8.02 7.41
CA THR A 269 -17.21 -8.87 8.12
C THR A 269 -17.13 -8.62 9.62
N GLU A 270 -18.15 -9.02 10.36
CA GLU A 270 -18.16 -8.93 11.84
C GLU A 270 -16.95 -9.66 12.44
N ASP A 271 -16.70 -10.90 12.02
CA ASP A 271 -15.53 -11.70 12.42
C ASP A 271 -14.19 -10.98 12.16
N MET A 272 -14.05 -10.30 11.02
CA MET A 272 -12.84 -9.53 10.70
C MET A 272 -12.72 -8.31 11.63
N GLY A 273 -13.83 -7.68 11.97
CA GLY A 273 -13.88 -6.57 12.92
C GLY A 273 -13.47 -6.98 14.33
N GLU A 274 -13.91 -8.15 14.79
CA GLU A 274 -13.50 -8.70 16.09
C GLU A 274 -11.99 -8.97 16.14
N GLN A 275 -11.43 -9.59 15.09
CA GLN A 275 -9.99 -9.88 15.01
C GLN A 275 -9.11 -8.62 14.97
N LEU A 276 -9.66 -7.51 14.46
CA LEU A 276 -8.93 -6.25 14.28
C LEU A 276 -9.32 -5.20 15.33
N MET A 277 -10.12 -5.55 16.34
CA MET A 277 -10.66 -4.61 17.33
C MET A 277 -9.56 -3.86 18.10
N ASP A 278 -8.46 -4.56 18.41
CA ASP A 278 -7.31 -3.97 19.13
C ASP A 278 -6.26 -3.38 18.17
N SER A 279 -6.51 -3.35 16.86
CA SER A 279 -5.55 -2.83 15.88
C SER A 279 -5.60 -1.31 15.77
N ASN A 280 -4.45 -0.69 15.52
CA ASN A 280 -4.40 0.73 15.16
C ASN A 280 -5.08 0.96 13.79
N PRO A 281 -5.54 2.20 13.51
CA PRO A 281 -6.00 2.58 12.17
C PRO A 281 -4.96 2.25 11.09
N PRO A 282 -5.37 2.14 9.80
CA PRO A 282 -4.41 1.84 8.75
C PRO A 282 -3.40 2.98 8.63
N LEU A 283 -2.15 2.61 8.39
CA LEU A 283 -1.10 3.57 8.07
C LEU A 283 -1.42 4.27 6.74
N PRO A 284 -1.17 5.57 6.60
CA PRO A 284 -1.41 6.26 5.34
C PRO A 284 -0.40 5.82 4.28
N CYS A 285 -0.90 5.57 3.08
CA CYS A 285 -0.09 5.27 1.90
C CYS A 285 0.40 6.53 1.17
N LEU A 286 -0.19 7.69 1.48
CA LEU A 286 0.14 8.98 0.90
C LEU A 286 -0.10 10.09 1.93
N LEU A 287 0.90 10.95 2.15
CA LEU A 287 0.80 12.23 2.82
C LEU A 287 0.63 13.34 1.77
N ALA A 288 -0.49 14.07 1.86
CA ALA A 288 -0.82 15.17 0.99
C ALA A 288 -0.76 16.51 1.75
N ALA A 289 0.40 17.17 1.64
CA ALA A 289 0.69 18.44 2.31
C ALA A 289 0.67 19.61 1.32
N PHE A 290 0.54 20.84 1.80
CA PHE A 290 0.64 22.04 0.98
C PHE A 290 2.11 22.42 0.75
N SER A 291 2.96 22.29 1.77
CA SER A 291 4.39 22.54 1.70
C SER A 291 5.17 21.55 2.57
N SER A 292 6.47 21.40 2.33
CA SER A 292 7.32 20.45 3.06
C SER A 292 7.51 20.75 4.56
N GLY A 293 7.06 21.90 5.03
CA GLY A 293 7.18 22.32 6.42
C GLY A 293 5.92 23.00 6.93
N ASP A 294 4.76 22.60 6.41
CA ASP A 294 3.49 23.05 6.99
C ASP A 294 3.10 22.21 8.21
N ALA A 295 2.04 22.65 8.89
CA ALA A 295 1.53 22.01 10.08
C ALA A 295 0.92 20.62 9.82
N VAL A 296 0.53 20.30 8.57
CA VAL A 296 0.02 18.97 8.19
C VAL A 296 1.16 17.95 8.29
N VAL A 297 2.36 18.30 7.79
CA VAL A 297 3.55 17.45 7.94
C VAL A 297 3.90 17.26 9.42
N GLY A 298 3.84 18.32 10.22
CA GLY A 298 4.08 18.23 11.67
C GLY A 298 3.12 17.26 12.37
N CYS A 299 1.81 17.38 12.12
CA CYS A 299 0.81 16.46 12.67
C CYS A 299 1.04 15.01 12.24
N PHE A 300 1.42 14.80 10.98
CA PHE A 300 1.74 13.48 10.46
C PHE A 300 2.97 12.88 11.18
N ASP A 301 4.05 13.65 11.34
CA ASP A 301 5.27 13.21 12.01
C ASP A 301 5.00 12.82 13.48
N ASP A 302 4.11 13.56 14.16
CA ASP A 302 3.68 13.25 15.51
C ASP A 302 2.82 11.96 15.58
N GLU A 303 1.88 11.78 14.65
CA GLU A 303 1.08 10.54 14.56
C GLU A 303 1.96 9.33 14.20
N ALA A 304 2.92 9.51 13.29
CA ALA A 304 3.81 8.45 12.84
C ALA A 304 4.69 7.87 13.97
N GLN A 305 4.98 8.65 15.02
CA GLN A 305 5.76 8.20 16.17
C GLN A 305 5.04 7.13 16.99
N THR A 306 3.70 7.16 17.05
CA THR A 306 2.88 6.24 17.85
C THR A 306 2.06 5.27 17.00
N ALA A 307 2.01 5.47 15.68
CA ALA A 307 1.20 4.67 14.75
C ALA A 307 1.50 3.15 14.79
N MET A 308 2.70 2.77 15.22
CA MET A 308 3.16 1.37 15.32
C MET A 308 3.25 0.84 16.76
N GLU A 309 2.66 1.53 17.74
CA GLU A 309 2.56 1.03 19.14
C GLU A 309 1.76 -0.28 19.21
N THR A 310 0.72 -0.36 18.39
CA THR A 310 -0.04 -1.59 18.12
C THR A 310 -0.01 -1.89 16.63
N ALA A 311 -0.19 -3.15 16.24
CA ALA A 311 -0.25 -3.52 14.83
C ALA A 311 -1.40 -2.74 14.14
N PRO A 312 -1.14 -2.00 13.05
CA PRO A 312 -2.19 -1.35 12.30
C PRO A 312 -2.97 -2.40 11.51
N HIS A 313 -4.27 -2.18 11.35
CA HIS A 313 -5.05 -3.03 10.46
C HIS A 313 -4.73 -2.72 8.99
N PRO A 314 -4.88 -3.71 8.08
CA PRO A 314 -4.49 -3.47 6.70
C PRO A 314 -5.27 -2.37 5.99
N ASN A 315 -4.63 -1.69 5.03
CA ASN A 315 -5.30 -0.66 4.23
C ASN A 315 -6.42 -1.23 3.38
N LEU A 316 -6.24 -2.45 2.87
CA LEU A 316 -7.24 -3.18 2.10
C LEU A 316 -7.12 -4.67 2.42
N ILE A 317 -8.26 -5.32 2.59
CA ILE A 317 -8.35 -6.77 2.75
C ILE A 317 -9.28 -7.33 1.69
N ILE A 318 -8.79 -8.25 0.86
CA ILE A 318 -9.56 -8.93 -0.17
C ILE A 318 -9.64 -10.42 0.19
N PRO A 319 -10.78 -10.90 0.71
CA PRO A 319 -10.96 -12.32 1.00
C PRO A 319 -11.10 -13.13 -0.28
N LEU A 320 -10.43 -14.28 -0.33
CA LEU A 320 -10.44 -15.26 -1.39
C LEU A 320 -11.02 -16.56 -0.84
N GLN A 321 -12.28 -16.84 -1.19
CA GLN A 321 -12.94 -18.08 -0.79
C GLN A 321 -12.56 -19.21 -1.75
N LEU A 322 -11.76 -20.18 -1.28
CA LEU A 322 -11.23 -21.26 -2.13
C LEU A 322 -12.31 -22.27 -2.53
N SER A 323 -13.40 -22.36 -1.77
CA SER A 323 -14.59 -23.13 -2.14
C SER A 323 -15.38 -22.51 -3.30
N GLU A 324 -15.14 -21.23 -3.60
CA GLU A 324 -15.87 -20.47 -4.62
C GLU A 324 -14.89 -19.83 -5.63
N PRO A 325 -14.59 -20.47 -6.76
CA PRO A 325 -13.71 -19.91 -7.79
C PRO A 325 -14.12 -18.52 -8.31
N ALA A 326 -15.41 -18.16 -8.21
CA ALA A 326 -15.88 -16.83 -8.54
C ALA A 326 -15.37 -15.75 -7.57
N SER A 327 -15.25 -16.07 -6.28
CA SER A 327 -14.65 -15.21 -5.26
C SER A 327 -13.19 -14.92 -5.59
N VAL A 328 -12.41 -15.94 -5.95
CA VAL A 328 -11.00 -15.77 -6.35
C VAL A 328 -10.85 -14.87 -7.57
N ARG A 329 -11.65 -15.10 -8.62
CA ARG A 329 -11.64 -14.23 -9.82
C ARG A 329 -12.03 -12.79 -9.47
N GLN A 330 -13.00 -12.62 -8.58
CA GLN A 330 -13.43 -11.32 -8.12
C GLN A 330 -12.32 -10.61 -7.33
N GLY A 331 -11.60 -11.32 -6.48
CA GLY A 331 -10.49 -10.77 -5.70
C GLY A 331 -9.36 -10.26 -6.59
N PHE A 332 -8.95 -11.03 -7.61
CA PHE A 332 -7.95 -10.58 -8.58
C PHE A 332 -8.44 -9.42 -9.45
N ARG A 333 -9.74 -9.36 -9.78
CA ARG A 333 -10.31 -8.18 -10.45
C ARG A 333 -10.23 -6.93 -9.57
N ILE A 334 -10.50 -7.05 -8.27
CA ILE A 334 -10.37 -5.94 -7.32
C ILE A 334 -8.92 -5.51 -7.21
N LEU A 335 -7.98 -6.45 -7.05
CA LEU A 335 -6.55 -6.16 -7.03
C LEU A 335 -6.12 -5.38 -8.28
N GLY A 336 -6.56 -5.80 -9.47
CA GLY A 336 -6.29 -5.07 -10.71
C GLY A 336 -6.83 -3.63 -10.71
N VAL A 337 -8.03 -3.39 -10.16
CA VAL A 337 -8.59 -2.04 -10.03
C VAL A 337 -7.80 -1.19 -9.03
N VAL A 338 -7.34 -1.77 -7.92
CA VAL A 338 -6.48 -1.09 -6.93
C VAL A 338 -5.16 -0.68 -7.58
N CYS A 339 -4.49 -1.62 -8.26
CA CYS A 339 -3.26 -1.35 -8.99
C CYS A 339 -3.45 -0.28 -10.07
N ASP A 340 -4.50 -0.39 -10.90
CA ASP A 340 -4.81 0.63 -11.92
C ASP A 340 -5.05 2.02 -11.27
N THR A 341 -5.69 2.06 -10.09
CA THR A 341 -5.98 3.31 -9.37
C THR A 341 -4.69 3.95 -8.86
N LEU A 342 -3.82 3.18 -8.19
CA LEU A 342 -2.52 3.64 -7.70
C LEU A 342 -1.61 4.06 -8.85
N ALA A 343 -1.61 3.32 -9.96
CA ALA A 343 -0.87 3.68 -11.16
C ALA A 343 -1.39 4.97 -11.81
N ALA A 344 -2.72 5.18 -11.83
CA ALA A 344 -3.31 6.43 -12.30
C ALA A 344 -2.98 7.62 -11.39
N ALA A 345 -2.98 7.42 -10.07
CA ALA A 345 -2.59 8.42 -9.11
C ALA A 345 -1.12 8.80 -9.25
N SER A 346 -0.22 7.82 -9.39
CA SER A 346 1.21 8.05 -9.64
C SER A 346 1.43 8.91 -10.89
N ARG A 347 0.79 8.57 -12.02
CA ARG A 347 0.87 9.38 -13.24
C ARG A 347 0.27 10.78 -13.09
N LEU A 348 -0.75 10.94 -12.25
CA LEU A 348 -1.33 12.26 -11.96
C LEU A 348 -0.37 13.10 -11.12
N ILE A 349 0.28 12.51 -10.09
CA ILE A 349 1.30 13.16 -9.27
C ILE A 349 2.47 13.63 -10.15
N ASP A 350 2.85 12.84 -11.16
CA ASP A 350 3.89 13.22 -12.13
C ASP A 350 3.56 14.46 -12.98
N LEU A 351 2.28 14.83 -13.06
CA LEU A 351 1.84 16.06 -13.72
C LEU A 351 1.71 17.24 -12.74
N MET A 352 1.75 16.98 -11.43
CA MET A 352 1.60 18.03 -10.43
C MET A 352 2.92 18.81 -10.29
N PRO A 353 2.92 20.13 -10.50
CA PRO A 353 4.14 20.92 -10.33
C PRO A 353 4.67 20.82 -8.89
N GLY A 354 6.00 20.76 -8.74
CA GLY A 354 6.67 20.66 -7.45
C GLY A 354 6.81 19.24 -6.88
N ASN A 355 6.48 18.20 -7.65
CA ASN A 355 6.56 16.80 -7.21
C ASN A 355 7.63 15.98 -7.95
N ASP A 356 8.69 16.61 -8.44
CA ASP A 356 9.74 15.94 -9.22
C ASP A 356 10.63 15.03 -8.36
N ASP A 357 10.82 15.38 -7.07
CA ASP A 357 11.78 14.71 -6.17
C ASP A 357 11.22 13.48 -5.44
N GLY A 358 9.90 13.28 -5.43
CA GLY A 358 9.24 12.16 -4.74
C GLY A 358 9.25 10.84 -5.50
N VAL A 359 10.33 10.54 -6.23
CA VAL A 359 10.47 9.35 -7.07
C VAL A 359 11.28 8.29 -6.32
N ILE A 360 10.67 7.13 -6.08
CA ILE A 360 11.36 6.00 -5.44
C ILE A 360 12.26 5.33 -6.49
N THR A 361 13.57 5.49 -6.34
CA THR A 361 14.57 4.74 -7.12
C THR A 361 14.96 3.49 -6.35
N ARG A 362 14.44 2.33 -6.75
CA ARG A 362 14.95 1.03 -6.29
C ARG A 362 16.07 0.59 -7.23
N GLU A 363 17.28 0.40 -6.73
CA GLU A 363 18.35 -0.23 -7.52
C GLU A 363 17.93 -1.66 -7.84
N GLU A 364 17.73 -1.97 -9.13
CA GLU A 364 17.48 -3.34 -9.60
C GLU A 364 18.77 -4.15 -9.47
N GLN A 365 19.01 -4.76 -8.30
CA GLN A 365 20.03 -5.79 -8.18
C GLN A 365 19.53 -7.06 -8.89
N SER A 366 20.26 -7.42 -9.94
CA SER A 366 19.98 -8.49 -10.91
C SER A 366 20.08 -9.90 -10.34
#